data_AF-A0A222GB49-F1
#
_entry.id   AF-A0A222GB49-F1
#
_cell.length_a   1.000
_cell.length_b   1.000
_cell.length_c   1.000
_cell.angle_alpha   90.00
_cell.angle_beta   90.00
_cell.angle_gamma   90.00
#
_symmetry.space_group_name_H-M   'P 1'
#
loop_
_entity.id
_entity.type
_entity.pdbx_description
1 polymer ?
#
loop_
_entity_poly.entity_id
_entity_poly.type
_entity_poly.pdbx_seq_one_letter_code
_entity_poly.pdbx_strand_id
1 'polypeptide(L)'
;MKPVCIFCGKPPQNKNKEHIFPQWLLKLTGYDQKESSVGSNWKTGEEIVFNTKSYTFPSCTSCNDKFGKIEAQVKPIFDKLMSDENVGTSELELLLDWFDKVRISAWLGVKYMNKDVFGLDSHYYVNSRVGLKDRYLSITNTYKEEKELNWSGVNTIAFMMSPTAFSLRVNNLVFVNCSSDFVVSKQLGFPYVDCEIPTPNKKSTDMKFAMPTKQTEKEMFKTRTYSPKIEIAQPIYKVTNGDLTEYYDHDYIRENSYENGVGKIFVSHGDGFVPVERDAVVSFAPPNPKPKFGHIEVVRPILELQIELVLSKTRNLINLSLSQKRDEMKSKKMIIDSLVETMKQYRY
;
A
#
# COMPACT_ATOMS: atom_id res chain seq x y z
N MET A 1 -26.91 -7.66 9.66
CA MET A 1 -26.31 -7.83 8.31
C MET A 1 -25.54 -9.14 8.27
N LYS A 2 -25.57 -9.88 7.15
CA LYS A 2 -24.89 -11.19 7.05
C LYS A 2 -23.37 -10.98 6.91
N PRO A 3 -22.52 -11.79 7.57
CA PRO A 3 -21.08 -11.70 7.40
C PRO A 3 -20.68 -12.01 5.95
N VAL A 4 -19.71 -11.26 5.43
CA VAL A 4 -19.13 -11.44 4.08
C VAL A 4 -17.68 -11.89 4.19
N CYS A 5 -17.21 -12.66 3.22
CA CYS A 5 -15.81 -13.09 3.15
C CYS A 5 -14.90 -11.90 2.84
N ILE A 6 -13.89 -11.64 3.68
CA ILE A 6 -12.93 -10.53 3.49
C ILE A 6 -12.16 -10.61 2.16
N PHE A 7 -12.01 -11.82 1.61
CA PHE A 7 -11.27 -12.03 0.36
C PHE A 7 -12.10 -11.81 -0.90
N CYS A 8 -13.31 -12.36 -0.96
CA CYS A 8 -14.11 -12.40 -2.19
C CYS A 8 -15.42 -11.60 -2.12
N GLY A 9 -15.80 -11.09 -0.94
CA GLY A 9 -17.02 -10.30 -0.74
C GLY A 9 -18.33 -11.06 -0.77
N LYS A 10 -18.29 -12.36 -1.07
CA LYS A 10 -19.47 -13.24 -1.06
C LYS A 10 -19.74 -13.78 0.34
N PRO A 11 -20.95 -14.27 0.64
CA PRO A 11 -21.21 -15.02 1.87
C PRO A 11 -20.19 -16.15 2.07
N PRO A 12 -19.56 -16.29 3.25
CA PRO A 12 -18.53 -17.30 3.49
C PRO A 12 -19.05 -18.73 3.26
N GLN A 13 -18.34 -19.48 2.41
CA GLN A 13 -18.54 -20.92 2.21
C GLN A 13 -17.55 -21.68 3.08
N ASN A 14 -18.02 -22.73 3.78
CA ASN A 14 -17.23 -23.51 4.75
C ASN A 14 -16.50 -22.56 5.71
N LYS A 15 -17.26 -21.87 6.57
CA LYS A 15 -16.84 -20.69 7.35
C LYS A 15 -15.46 -20.90 8.02
N ASN A 16 -14.54 -19.99 7.75
CA ASN A 16 -13.27 -19.86 8.44
C ASN A 16 -13.12 -18.41 8.96
N LYS A 17 -12.07 -18.18 9.73
CA LYS A 17 -11.69 -16.87 10.25
C LYS A 17 -10.28 -16.55 9.76
N GLU A 18 -10.13 -15.37 9.20
CA GLU A 18 -8.84 -14.89 8.72
C GLU A 18 -8.26 -13.82 9.63
N HIS A 19 -6.96 -13.89 9.89
CA HIS A 19 -6.23 -12.80 10.56
C HIS A 19 -5.70 -11.82 9.51
N ILE A 20 -5.71 -10.51 9.81
CA ILE A 20 -5.03 -9.55 8.92
C ILE A 20 -3.52 -9.83 8.90
N PHE A 21 -2.96 -10.03 10.09
CA PHE A 21 -1.57 -10.44 10.30
C PHE A 21 -1.50 -11.94 10.59
N PRO A 22 -0.68 -12.71 9.86
CA PRO A 22 -0.57 -14.14 10.09
C PRO A 22 -0.04 -14.47 11.48
N GLN A 23 -0.41 -15.65 12.00
CA GLN A 23 0.00 -16.09 13.33
C GLN A 23 1.53 -16.19 13.49
N TRP A 24 2.26 -16.53 12.44
CA TRP A 24 3.73 -16.56 12.49
C TRP A 24 4.31 -15.15 12.73
N LEU A 25 3.69 -14.11 12.17
CA LEU A 25 4.13 -12.73 12.34
C LEU A 25 3.82 -12.22 13.74
N LEU A 26 2.63 -12.55 14.27
CA LEU A 26 2.27 -12.23 15.66
C LEU A 26 3.26 -12.86 16.66
N LYS A 27 3.64 -14.13 16.44
CA LYS A 27 4.66 -14.80 17.27
C LYS A 27 6.04 -14.17 17.10
N LEU A 28 6.44 -13.85 15.87
CA LEU A 28 7.73 -13.23 15.57
C LEU A 28 7.92 -11.90 16.30
N THR A 29 6.86 -11.11 16.43
CA THR A 29 6.89 -9.81 17.10
C THR A 29 6.58 -9.90 18.60
N GLY A 30 6.25 -11.09 19.12
CA GLY A 30 5.78 -11.27 20.50
C GLY A 30 4.45 -10.56 20.76
N TYR A 31 3.63 -10.38 19.73
CA TYR A 31 2.27 -9.85 19.79
C TYR A 31 1.23 -10.96 19.72
N ASP A 32 1.58 -12.22 19.95
CA ASP A 32 0.59 -13.27 20.10
C ASP A 32 -0.19 -13.05 21.41
N GLN A 33 -1.50 -12.83 21.27
CA GLN A 33 -2.41 -12.58 22.40
C GLN A 33 -2.17 -11.26 23.16
N LYS A 34 -1.48 -10.27 22.56
CA LYS A 34 -1.41 -8.91 23.13
C LYS A 34 -2.61 -8.06 22.75
N GLU A 35 -2.86 -7.05 23.57
CA GLU A 35 -3.75 -5.95 23.21
C GLU A 35 -3.04 -5.01 22.23
N SER A 36 -3.74 -4.62 21.17
CA SER A 36 -3.25 -3.67 20.19
C SER A 36 -4.37 -2.74 19.78
N SER A 37 -4.02 -1.46 19.65
CA SER A 37 -4.88 -0.46 19.02
C SER A 37 -4.99 -0.73 17.53
N VAL A 38 -6.20 -0.58 16.99
CA VAL A 38 -6.48 -0.59 15.55
C VAL A 38 -7.02 0.75 15.05
N GLY A 39 -6.86 1.80 15.87
CA GLY A 39 -7.37 3.14 15.64
C GLY A 39 -8.54 3.49 16.55
N SER A 40 -9.19 4.61 16.28
CA SER A 40 -10.32 5.12 17.05
C SER A 40 -11.66 4.78 16.41
N ASN A 41 -12.69 4.68 17.23
CA ASN A 41 -14.08 4.66 16.81
C ASN A 41 -14.47 6.06 16.36
N TRP A 42 -14.95 6.19 15.14
CA TRP A 42 -15.23 7.49 14.52
C TRP A 42 -16.51 8.15 15.04
N LYS A 43 -17.37 7.37 15.69
CA LYS A 43 -18.59 7.86 16.32
C LYS A 43 -18.35 8.33 17.75
N THR A 44 -17.55 7.58 18.52
CA THR A 44 -17.32 7.88 19.95
C THR A 44 -16.01 8.61 20.23
N GLY A 45 -15.04 8.55 19.32
CA GLY A 45 -13.68 9.05 19.50
C GLY A 45 -12.78 8.13 20.33
N GLU A 46 -13.34 7.07 20.94
CA GLU A 46 -12.61 6.15 21.80
C GLU A 46 -11.66 5.26 21.01
N GLU A 47 -10.56 4.85 21.64
CA GLU A 47 -9.63 3.90 21.03
C GLU A 47 -10.26 2.50 20.94
N ILE A 48 -10.04 1.84 19.79
CA ILE A 48 -10.47 0.47 19.55
C ILE A 48 -9.27 -0.43 19.81
N VAL A 49 -9.33 -1.14 20.93
CA VAL A 49 -8.29 -2.09 21.36
C VAL A 49 -8.80 -3.52 21.21
N PHE A 50 -7.95 -4.40 20.65
CA PHE A 50 -8.26 -5.82 20.51
C PHE A 50 -7.12 -6.71 20.96
N ASN A 51 -7.47 -7.90 21.44
CA ASN A 51 -6.53 -9.00 21.46
C ASN A 51 -6.19 -9.41 20.02
N THR A 52 -4.92 -9.32 19.62
CA THR A 52 -4.45 -9.62 18.25
C THR A 52 -4.86 -11.00 17.75
N LYS A 53 -4.97 -12.01 18.64
CA LYS A 53 -5.43 -13.37 18.28
C LYS A 53 -6.93 -13.42 18.02
N SER A 54 -7.71 -12.52 18.61
CA SER A 54 -9.15 -12.43 18.36
C SER A 54 -9.50 -11.60 17.12
N TYR A 55 -8.57 -10.75 16.67
CA TYR A 55 -8.75 -9.83 15.56
C TYR A 55 -8.77 -10.57 14.22
N THR A 56 -9.95 -11.08 13.90
CA THR A 56 -10.21 -11.99 12.79
C THR A 56 -11.48 -11.60 12.04
N PHE A 57 -11.51 -11.91 10.75
CA PHE A 57 -12.61 -11.57 9.85
C PHE A 57 -13.19 -12.82 9.18
N PRO A 58 -14.50 -12.81 8.84
CA PRO A 58 -15.10 -13.96 8.15
C PRO A 58 -14.40 -14.23 6.81
N SER A 59 -14.14 -15.50 6.52
CA SER A 59 -13.53 -15.92 5.26
C SER A 59 -14.11 -17.25 4.77
N CYS A 60 -14.07 -17.47 3.45
CA CYS A 60 -14.25 -18.81 2.90
C CYS A 60 -12.99 -19.62 3.20
N THR A 61 -13.13 -20.92 3.53
CA THR A 61 -11.96 -21.80 3.72
C THR A 61 -11.04 -21.79 2.50
N SER A 62 -11.59 -21.95 1.29
CA SER A 62 -10.79 -21.97 0.06
C SER A 62 -10.01 -20.67 -0.22
N CYS A 63 -10.60 -19.52 0.10
CA CYS A 63 -9.89 -18.23 0.00
C CYS A 63 -8.78 -18.14 1.04
N ASN A 64 -9.08 -18.54 2.28
CA ASN A 64 -8.13 -18.51 3.37
C ASN A 64 -6.93 -19.42 3.11
N ASP A 65 -7.17 -20.67 2.69
CA ASP A 65 -6.13 -21.65 2.39
C ASP A 65 -5.19 -21.18 1.28
N LYS A 66 -5.73 -20.50 0.25
CA LYS A 66 -4.93 -19.93 -0.84
C LYS A 66 -3.96 -18.87 -0.31
N PHE A 67 -4.42 -17.97 0.56
CA PHE A 67 -3.54 -16.96 1.17
C PHE A 67 -2.62 -17.53 2.22
N GLY A 68 -3.03 -18.55 2.97
CA GLY A 68 -2.14 -19.26 3.90
C GLY A 68 -0.90 -19.84 3.19
N LYS A 69 -1.04 -20.30 1.94
CA LYS A 69 0.11 -20.71 1.10
C LYS A 69 1.03 -19.56 0.73
N ILE A 70 0.48 -18.37 0.44
CA ILE A 70 1.26 -17.15 0.17
C ILE A 70 2.01 -16.75 1.45
N GLU A 71 1.31 -16.68 2.58
CA GLU A 71 1.89 -16.29 3.87
C GLU A 71 2.99 -17.25 4.35
N ALA A 72 2.86 -18.55 4.08
CA ALA A 72 3.90 -19.53 4.37
C ALA A 72 5.19 -19.28 3.56
N GLN A 73 5.05 -18.85 2.30
CA GLN A 73 6.18 -18.51 1.43
C GLN A 73 6.77 -17.12 1.73
N VAL A 74 5.98 -16.19 2.28
CA VAL A 74 6.46 -14.85 2.68
C VAL A 74 7.29 -14.89 3.96
N LYS A 75 6.98 -15.81 4.89
CA LYS A 75 7.72 -15.95 6.15
C LYS A 75 9.25 -15.98 5.98
N PRO A 76 9.85 -16.85 5.15
CA PRO A 76 11.30 -16.88 4.97
C PRO A 76 11.88 -15.59 4.37
N ILE A 77 11.07 -14.80 3.64
CA ILE A 77 11.51 -13.48 3.13
C ILE A 77 11.74 -12.52 4.28
N PHE A 78 10.89 -12.53 5.32
CA PHE A 78 11.12 -11.71 6.52
C PHE A 78 12.40 -12.12 7.25
N ASP A 79 12.70 -13.42 7.34
CA ASP A 79 13.92 -13.92 7.96
C ASP A 79 15.18 -13.41 7.22
N LYS A 80 15.14 -13.42 5.87
CA LYS A 80 16.19 -12.84 5.01
C LYS A 80 16.34 -11.32 5.23
N LEU A 81 15.23 -10.58 5.20
CA LEU A 81 15.24 -9.12 5.36
C LEU A 81 15.78 -8.68 6.74
N MET A 82 15.43 -9.40 7.82
CA MET A 82 15.96 -9.10 9.16
C MET A 82 17.46 -9.40 9.28
N SER A 83 17.96 -10.33 8.46
CA SER A 83 19.36 -10.79 8.44
C SER A 83 20.20 -10.11 7.36
N ASP A 84 19.66 -9.10 6.68
CA ASP A 84 20.29 -8.37 5.56
C ASP A 84 20.72 -9.28 4.39
N GLU A 85 20.04 -10.41 4.20
CA GLU A 85 20.33 -11.37 3.14
C GLU A 85 19.76 -10.95 1.78
N ASN A 86 20.30 -11.57 0.71
CA ASN A 86 19.77 -11.38 -0.64
C ASN A 86 18.35 -11.95 -0.78
N VAL A 87 17.48 -11.20 -1.44
CA VAL A 87 16.10 -11.62 -1.75
C VAL A 87 15.92 -11.69 -3.25
N GLY A 88 15.37 -12.80 -3.76
CA GLY A 88 15.10 -12.98 -5.17
C GLY A 88 13.97 -12.07 -5.67
N THR A 89 14.02 -11.67 -6.95
CA THR A 89 12.99 -10.79 -7.51
C THR A 89 11.58 -11.41 -7.45
N SER A 90 11.44 -12.72 -7.67
CA SER A 90 10.16 -13.44 -7.51
C SER A 90 9.66 -13.46 -6.06
N GLU A 91 10.57 -13.48 -5.08
CA GLU A 91 10.23 -13.32 -3.66
C GLU A 91 9.72 -11.89 -3.39
N LEU A 92 10.30 -10.87 -4.02
CA LEU A 92 9.79 -9.49 -3.92
C LEU A 92 8.41 -9.34 -4.55
N GLU A 93 8.11 -9.99 -5.69
CA GLU A 93 6.76 -10.00 -6.26
C GLU A 93 5.74 -10.59 -5.27
N LEU A 94 6.11 -11.68 -4.59
CA LEU A 94 5.27 -12.32 -3.56
C LEU A 94 5.09 -11.42 -2.32
N LEU A 95 6.15 -10.74 -1.90
CA LEU A 95 6.09 -9.78 -0.79
C LEU A 95 5.15 -8.61 -1.13
N LEU A 96 5.19 -8.10 -2.36
CA LEU A 96 4.27 -7.06 -2.84
C LEU A 96 2.80 -7.54 -2.87
N ASP A 97 2.53 -8.77 -3.32
CA ASP A 97 1.19 -9.37 -3.24
C ASP A 97 0.69 -9.49 -1.80
N TRP A 98 1.57 -9.84 -0.86
CA TRP A 98 1.24 -9.92 0.55
C TRP A 98 0.93 -8.53 1.15
N PHE A 99 1.72 -7.51 0.82
CA PHE A 99 1.43 -6.14 1.26
C PHE A 99 0.11 -5.60 0.69
N ASP A 100 -0.24 -5.95 -0.55
CA ASP A 100 -1.58 -5.66 -1.09
C ASP A 100 -2.67 -6.28 -0.22
N LYS A 101 -2.54 -7.57 0.13
CA LYS A 101 -3.47 -8.24 1.03
C LYS A 101 -3.58 -7.52 2.37
N VAL A 102 -2.46 -7.25 3.03
CA VAL A 102 -2.45 -6.61 4.36
C VAL A 102 -3.14 -5.24 4.30
N ARG A 103 -2.82 -4.41 3.31
CA ARG A 103 -3.40 -3.07 3.12
C ARG A 103 -4.92 -3.12 2.94
N ILE A 104 -5.40 -3.98 2.04
CA ILE A 104 -6.84 -4.08 1.73
C ILE A 104 -7.58 -4.69 2.92
N SER A 105 -7.00 -5.71 3.56
CA SER A 105 -7.54 -6.29 4.78
C SER A 105 -7.63 -5.25 5.90
N ALA A 106 -6.60 -4.43 6.11
CA ALA A 106 -6.60 -3.36 7.13
C ALA A 106 -7.73 -2.36 6.87
N TRP A 107 -7.92 -1.93 5.62
CA TRP A 107 -9.03 -1.05 5.23
C TRP A 107 -10.39 -1.68 5.51
N LEU A 108 -10.60 -2.94 5.11
CA LEU A 108 -11.84 -3.67 5.40
C LEU A 108 -12.05 -3.86 6.89
N GLY A 109 -10.98 -4.07 7.65
CA GLY A 109 -11.01 -4.22 9.10
C GLY A 109 -11.45 -2.95 9.81
N VAL A 110 -10.85 -1.80 9.49
CA VAL A 110 -11.26 -0.49 10.04
C VAL A 110 -12.70 -0.17 9.64
N LYS A 111 -13.09 -0.44 8.39
CA LYS A 111 -14.47 -0.24 7.91
C LYS A 111 -15.46 -1.13 8.67
N TYR A 112 -15.11 -2.39 8.92
CA TYR A 112 -15.96 -3.30 9.69
C TYR A 112 -16.16 -2.81 11.13
N MET A 113 -15.10 -2.30 11.75
CA MET A 113 -15.15 -1.73 13.09
C MET A 113 -15.96 -0.44 13.17
N ASN A 114 -15.94 0.36 12.11
CA ASN A 114 -16.66 1.63 11.99
C ASN A 114 -17.87 1.52 11.05
N LYS A 115 -18.51 0.35 10.99
CA LYS A 115 -19.62 0.05 10.07
C LYS A 115 -20.81 1.00 10.19
N ASP A 116 -21.06 1.53 11.38
CA ASP A 116 -22.17 2.45 11.64
C ASP A 116 -21.88 3.87 11.09
N VAL A 117 -20.61 4.16 10.78
CA VAL A 117 -20.16 5.45 10.22
C VAL A 117 -20.00 5.36 8.70
N PHE A 118 -19.34 4.30 8.20
CA PHE A 118 -19.01 4.18 6.77
C PHE A 118 -19.96 3.30 5.96
N GLY A 119 -20.87 2.58 6.63
CA GLY A 119 -21.59 1.47 6.00
C GLY A 119 -20.67 0.29 5.67
N LEU A 120 -21.25 -0.86 5.30
CA LEU A 120 -20.49 -2.09 5.01
C LEU A 120 -20.35 -2.42 3.52
N ASP A 121 -21.03 -1.69 2.63
CA ASP A 121 -20.97 -1.98 1.20
C ASP A 121 -19.60 -1.55 0.66
N SER A 122 -18.70 -2.52 0.52
CA SER A 122 -17.38 -2.35 -0.08
C SER A 122 -17.44 -2.71 -1.56
N HIS A 123 -16.93 -1.80 -2.39
CA HIS A 123 -16.87 -2.00 -3.84
C HIS A 123 -15.76 -2.97 -4.28
N TYR A 124 -14.83 -3.32 -3.39
CA TYR A 124 -13.77 -4.27 -3.67
C TYR A 124 -13.30 -4.99 -2.39
N TYR A 125 -12.71 -6.16 -2.60
CA TYR A 125 -12.19 -7.07 -1.58
C TYR A 125 -10.76 -7.49 -1.95
N VAL A 126 -10.07 -8.27 -1.11
CA VAL A 126 -8.66 -8.61 -1.33
C VAL A 126 -8.41 -9.20 -2.72
N ASN A 127 -9.19 -10.21 -3.14
CA ASN A 127 -8.99 -10.90 -4.42
C ASN A 127 -9.22 -10.02 -5.65
N SER A 128 -9.97 -8.91 -5.51
CA SER A 128 -10.26 -8.04 -6.63
C SER A 128 -9.25 -6.90 -6.80
N ARG A 129 -8.13 -6.92 -6.06
CA ARG A 129 -7.16 -5.80 -6.05
C ARG A 129 -5.70 -6.22 -5.95
N VAL A 130 -5.38 -7.37 -5.33
CA VAL A 130 -3.99 -7.87 -5.23
C VAL A 130 -3.35 -7.97 -6.62
N GLY A 131 -2.19 -7.32 -6.81
CA GLY A 131 -1.41 -7.41 -8.04
C GLY A 131 -2.11 -6.83 -9.29
N LEU A 132 -3.01 -5.85 -9.10
CA LEU A 132 -3.77 -5.19 -10.19
C LEU A 132 -3.46 -3.69 -10.34
N LYS A 133 -2.65 -3.11 -9.46
CA LYS A 133 -2.36 -1.68 -9.39
C LYS A 133 -0.88 -1.49 -9.19
N ASP A 134 -0.33 -0.34 -9.57
CA ASP A 134 1.06 0.01 -9.30
C ASP A 134 1.38 -0.19 -7.82
N ARG A 135 2.61 -0.60 -7.54
CA ARG A 135 3.06 -1.01 -6.21
C ARG A 135 4.37 -0.33 -5.87
N TYR A 136 4.47 0.12 -4.64
CA TYR A 136 5.68 0.66 -4.05
C TYR A 136 5.83 0.10 -2.63
N LEU A 137 7.07 -0.24 -2.28
CA LEU A 137 7.47 -0.68 -0.96
C LEU A 137 8.85 -0.11 -0.63
N SER A 138 8.92 0.70 0.42
CA SER A 138 10.19 1.07 1.05
C SER A 138 10.43 0.18 2.25
N ILE A 139 11.65 -0.33 2.39
CA ILE A 139 12.07 -1.19 3.50
C ILE A 139 13.26 -0.53 4.19
N THR A 140 13.11 -0.26 5.48
CA THR A 140 14.18 0.28 6.33
C THR A 140 14.46 -0.70 7.46
N ASN A 141 15.72 -1.16 7.53
CA ASN A 141 16.22 -1.87 8.70
C ASN A 141 16.81 -0.87 9.70
N THR A 142 16.23 -0.83 10.89
CA THR A 142 16.61 0.09 11.98
C THR A 142 17.73 -0.45 12.84
N TYR A 143 18.05 -1.75 12.71
CA TYR A 143 19.04 -2.48 13.51
C TYR A 143 18.83 -2.42 15.02
N LYS A 144 17.64 -2.01 15.47
CA LYS A 144 17.27 -1.99 16.88
C LYS A 144 16.76 -3.35 17.32
N GLU A 145 17.21 -3.81 18.47
CA GLU A 145 16.69 -5.05 19.07
C GLU A 145 15.36 -4.79 19.76
N GLU A 146 14.28 -4.81 18.98
CA GLU A 146 12.92 -4.53 19.47
C GLU A 146 11.94 -5.61 18.98
N LYS A 147 10.97 -5.95 19.83
CA LYS A 147 9.85 -6.84 19.51
C LYS A 147 8.58 -6.02 19.40
N GLU A 148 8.26 -5.60 18.19
CA GLU A 148 7.17 -4.67 17.93
C GLU A 148 6.36 -5.07 16.70
N LEU A 149 5.05 -4.88 16.80
CA LEU A 149 4.13 -4.86 15.68
C LEU A 149 3.33 -3.57 15.76
N ASN A 150 3.50 -2.69 14.79
CA ASN A 150 2.73 -1.47 14.68
C ASN A 150 2.34 -1.22 13.23
N TRP A 151 1.17 -0.65 12.99
CA TRP A 151 0.82 -0.07 11.71
C TRP A 151 0.40 1.38 11.89
N SER A 152 0.63 2.21 10.87
CA SER A 152 0.20 3.60 10.92
C SER A 152 -0.38 4.03 9.58
N GLY A 153 -1.24 5.05 9.63
CA GLY A 153 -1.95 5.54 8.45
C GLY A 153 -3.19 4.74 8.05
N VAL A 154 -3.56 3.66 8.77
CA VAL A 154 -4.72 2.83 8.40
C VAL A 154 -6.08 3.37 8.90
N ASN A 155 -6.08 4.19 9.96
CA ASN A 155 -7.30 4.78 10.53
C ASN A 155 -7.38 6.30 10.25
N THR A 156 -7.19 6.70 8.98
CA THR A 156 -7.27 8.10 8.54
C THR A 156 -8.37 8.30 7.51
N ILE A 157 -8.89 9.53 7.35
CA ILE A 157 -9.88 9.83 6.30
C ILE A 157 -9.31 9.49 4.93
N ALA A 158 -8.05 9.85 4.68
CA ALA A 158 -7.39 9.55 3.41
C ALA A 158 -7.41 8.06 3.10
N PHE A 159 -7.02 7.21 4.05
CA PHE A 159 -6.99 5.76 3.87
C PHE A 159 -8.38 5.14 3.74
N MET A 160 -9.37 5.66 4.48
CA MET A 160 -10.76 5.20 4.37
C MET A 160 -11.38 5.52 3.01
N MET A 161 -11.07 6.69 2.45
CA MET A 161 -11.51 7.09 1.11
C MET A 161 -10.77 6.34 0.01
N SER A 162 -9.47 6.12 0.18
CA SER A 162 -8.63 5.41 -0.77
C SER A 162 -7.49 4.76 0.01
N PRO A 163 -7.46 3.42 0.15
CA PRO A 163 -6.46 2.72 0.96
C PRO A 163 -5.12 2.69 0.23
N THR A 164 -4.52 3.84 -0.02
CA THR A 164 -3.38 4.01 -0.93
C THR A 164 -2.06 3.67 -0.26
N ALA A 165 -1.82 4.15 0.96
CA ALA A 165 -0.54 4.00 1.62
C ALA A 165 -0.70 3.77 3.13
N PHE A 166 0.14 2.90 3.69
CA PHE A 166 0.27 2.70 5.13
C PHE A 166 1.71 2.32 5.48
N SER A 167 2.07 2.44 6.75
CA SER A 167 3.33 1.90 7.26
C SER A 167 3.08 0.68 8.16
N LEU A 168 4.02 -0.25 8.14
CA LEU A 168 4.03 -1.43 8.99
C LEU A 168 5.42 -1.56 9.62
N ARG A 169 5.47 -1.66 10.94
CA ARG A 169 6.66 -1.99 11.71
C ARG A 169 6.59 -3.44 12.17
N VAL A 170 7.65 -4.18 11.90
CA VAL A 170 7.87 -5.55 12.35
C VAL A 170 9.26 -5.63 12.94
N ASN A 171 9.36 -5.65 14.26
CA ASN A 171 10.63 -5.61 14.99
C ASN A 171 11.51 -4.43 14.53
N ASN A 172 12.70 -4.74 14.00
CA ASN A 172 13.66 -3.80 13.46
C ASN A 172 13.32 -3.30 12.04
N LEU A 173 12.33 -3.88 11.36
CA LEU A 173 11.96 -3.49 10.00
C LEU A 173 10.80 -2.49 10.01
N VAL A 174 10.96 -1.42 9.24
CA VAL A 174 9.89 -0.44 8.95
C VAL A 174 9.61 -0.46 7.46
N PHE A 175 8.36 -0.74 7.12
CA PHE A 175 7.85 -0.79 5.76
C PHE A 175 6.94 0.41 5.50
N VAL A 176 7.08 1.02 4.33
CA VAL A 176 6.09 1.95 3.79
C VAL A 176 5.57 1.37 2.48
N ASN A 177 4.31 0.96 2.48
CA ASN A 177 3.67 0.43 1.29
C ASN A 177 2.76 1.48 0.66
N CYS A 178 2.79 1.55 -0.67
CA CYS A 178 1.81 2.31 -1.45
C CYS A 178 1.33 1.49 -2.64
N SER A 179 0.04 1.54 -2.94
CA SER A 179 -0.49 1.01 -4.19
C SER A 179 -1.78 1.71 -4.62
N SER A 180 -1.79 2.18 -5.87
CA SER A 180 -2.91 2.88 -6.50
C SER A 180 -2.71 2.83 -8.02
N ASP A 181 -3.72 3.23 -8.77
CA ASP A 181 -3.55 3.48 -10.21
C ASP A 181 -2.41 4.49 -10.46
N PHE A 182 -1.48 4.13 -11.33
CA PHE A 182 -0.39 4.98 -11.84
C PHE A 182 0.54 5.60 -10.78
N VAL A 183 0.60 5.04 -9.58
CA VAL A 183 1.33 5.67 -8.46
C VAL A 183 2.84 5.69 -8.64
N VAL A 184 3.39 4.79 -9.46
CA VAL A 184 4.83 4.77 -9.81
C VAL A 184 5.07 4.98 -11.30
N SER A 185 4.04 4.81 -12.12
CA SER A 185 4.16 4.75 -13.58
C SER A 185 4.94 5.93 -14.17
N LYS A 186 4.60 7.18 -13.79
CA LYS A 186 5.28 8.36 -14.32
C LYS A 186 6.77 8.37 -14.00
N GLN A 187 7.12 8.13 -12.73
CA GLN A 187 8.49 8.13 -12.23
C GLN A 187 9.33 7.00 -12.83
N LEU A 188 8.70 5.89 -13.24
CA LEU A 188 9.39 4.78 -13.90
C LEU A 188 9.36 4.89 -15.44
N GLY A 189 8.80 5.99 -15.96
CA GLY A 189 8.73 6.28 -17.38
C GLY A 189 7.68 5.51 -18.18
N PHE A 190 6.69 4.95 -17.50
CA PHE A 190 5.50 4.32 -18.08
C PHE A 190 4.42 5.36 -18.41
N PRO A 191 3.39 4.99 -19.20
CA PRO A 191 2.21 5.84 -19.40
C PRO A 191 1.56 6.21 -18.07
N TYR A 192 1.06 7.44 -17.97
CA TYR A 192 0.46 7.94 -16.73
C TYR A 192 -0.70 8.88 -17.03
N VAL A 193 -1.50 9.17 -16.01
CA VAL A 193 -2.63 10.10 -16.12
C VAL A 193 -2.12 11.55 -16.16
N ASP A 194 -2.31 12.20 -17.30
CA ASP A 194 -1.98 13.61 -17.52
C ASP A 194 -3.00 14.52 -16.83
N CYS A 195 -4.30 14.28 -17.08
CA CYS A 195 -5.38 15.01 -16.43
C CYS A 195 -6.69 14.23 -16.41
N GLU A 196 -7.65 14.70 -15.61
CA GLU A 196 -9.04 14.25 -15.69
C GLU A 196 -9.82 15.13 -16.69
N ILE A 197 -10.73 14.51 -17.44
CA ILE A 197 -11.61 15.17 -18.41
C ILE A 197 -13.06 14.94 -17.98
N PRO A 198 -13.95 15.94 -17.94
CA PRO A 198 -15.37 15.72 -17.71
C PRO A 198 -15.95 14.80 -18.78
N THR A 199 -16.74 13.81 -18.38
CA THR A 199 -17.57 13.09 -19.35
C THR A 199 -18.86 13.89 -19.59
N PRO A 200 -19.16 14.30 -20.84
CA PRO A 200 -20.40 15.05 -21.13
C PRO A 200 -21.63 14.33 -20.58
N ASN A 201 -22.52 15.07 -19.90
CA ASN A 201 -23.77 14.58 -19.32
C ASN A 201 -23.65 13.51 -18.22
N LYS A 202 -22.44 13.24 -17.68
CA LYS A 202 -22.26 12.37 -16.50
C LYS A 202 -21.67 13.16 -15.33
N LYS A 203 -21.91 12.65 -14.12
CA LYS A 203 -21.21 13.13 -12.90
C LYS A 203 -19.80 12.54 -12.76
N SER A 204 -19.37 11.69 -13.69
CA SER A 204 -18.04 11.06 -13.71
C SER A 204 -17.05 11.85 -14.56
N THR A 205 -15.77 11.69 -14.25
CA THR A 205 -14.64 12.10 -15.09
C THR A 205 -14.07 10.89 -15.82
N ASP A 206 -13.42 11.16 -16.95
CA ASP A 206 -12.55 10.27 -17.70
C ASP A 206 -11.08 10.69 -17.48
N MET A 207 -10.13 9.87 -17.91
CA MET A 207 -8.70 10.14 -17.75
C MET A 207 -8.03 10.36 -19.11
N LYS A 208 -7.30 11.47 -19.24
CA LYS A 208 -6.36 11.69 -20.34
C LYS A 208 -5.03 11.07 -19.97
N PHE A 209 -4.46 10.28 -20.87
CA PHE A 209 -3.16 9.66 -20.68
C PHE A 209 -2.05 10.43 -21.39
N ALA A 210 -0.85 10.38 -20.82
CA ALA A 210 0.38 10.82 -21.44
C ALA A 210 1.18 9.61 -21.95
N MET A 211 1.94 9.83 -23.02
CA MET A 211 2.90 8.87 -23.55
C MET A 211 4.02 8.57 -22.53
N PRO A 212 4.65 7.38 -22.59
CA PRO A 212 5.74 7.03 -21.69
C PRO A 212 6.91 8.01 -21.82
N THR A 213 7.47 8.45 -20.69
CA THR A 213 8.65 9.34 -20.68
C THR A 213 9.93 8.59 -21.03
N LYS A 214 9.94 7.26 -20.86
CA LYS A 214 11.09 6.36 -21.12
C LYS A 214 12.32 6.68 -20.29
N GLN A 215 12.13 7.35 -19.15
CA GLN A 215 13.18 7.73 -18.22
C GLN A 215 12.71 7.50 -16.80
N THR A 216 13.59 6.92 -15.98
CA THR A 216 13.39 6.75 -14.56
C THR A 216 13.82 8.00 -13.80
N GLU A 217 12.94 8.53 -12.95
CA GLU A 217 13.27 9.59 -12.00
C GLU A 217 14.04 9.02 -10.80
N LYS A 218 14.84 9.87 -10.14
CA LYS A 218 15.63 9.48 -8.97
C LYS A 218 14.77 9.24 -7.73
N GLU A 219 13.73 10.06 -7.54
CA GLU A 219 12.88 10.05 -6.36
C GLU A 219 11.46 9.61 -6.74
N MET A 220 10.87 8.69 -5.96
CA MET A 220 9.49 8.26 -6.18
C MET A 220 8.48 9.28 -5.64
N PHE A 221 8.76 9.83 -4.46
CA PHE A 221 7.91 10.78 -3.75
C PHE A 221 8.78 11.90 -3.18
N LYS A 222 8.18 13.09 -3.02
CA LYS A 222 8.84 14.22 -2.35
C LYS A 222 8.92 14.02 -0.85
N THR A 223 7.95 13.29 -0.29
CA THR A 223 7.90 12.95 1.12
C THR A 223 9.09 12.06 1.47
N ARG A 224 9.86 12.51 2.46
CA ARG A 224 10.97 11.71 2.99
C ARG A 224 10.42 10.70 3.99
N THR A 225 10.50 9.44 3.61
CA THR A 225 10.26 8.32 4.52
C THR A 225 11.53 7.98 5.31
N TYR A 226 11.51 6.85 6.01
CA TYR A 226 12.64 6.33 6.80
C TYR A 226 13.89 6.13 5.94
N SER A 227 15.07 6.37 6.51
CA SER A 227 16.35 6.22 5.83
C SER A 227 17.44 5.68 6.76
N PRO A 228 18.42 4.89 6.25
CA PRO A 228 18.47 4.38 4.88
C PRO A 228 17.33 3.42 4.55
N LYS A 229 17.03 3.29 3.27
CA LYS A 229 15.96 2.45 2.76
C LYS A 229 16.37 1.80 1.44
N ILE A 230 15.79 0.65 1.19
CA ILE A 230 15.71 0.07 -0.15
C ILE A 230 14.28 0.25 -0.63
N GLU A 231 14.14 0.80 -1.83
CA GLU A 231 12.86 1.09 -2.44
C GLU A 231 12.61 0.11 -3.57
N ILE A 232 11.40 -0.44 -3.60
CA ILE A 232 10.93 -1.39 -4.59
C ILE A 232 9.69 -0.77 -5.22
N ALA A 233 9.66 -0.68 -6.54
CA ALA A 233 8.53 -0.15 -7.29
C ALA A 233 8.19 -1.09 -8.45
N GLN A 234 6.91 -1.22 -8.76
CA GLN A 234 6.46 -2.06 -9.87
C GLN A 234 5.23 -1.44 -10.53
N PRO A 235 5.33 -1.03 -11.81
CA PRO A 235 4.16 -0.59 -12.56
C PRO A 235 3.30 -1.79 -12.95
N ILE A 236 1.99 -1.69 -12.78
CA ILE A 236 1.03 -2.76 -13.10
C ILE A 236 -0.11 -2.16 -13.91
N TYR A 237 -0.25 -2.64 -15.15
CA TYR A 237 -1.21 -2.13 -16.12
C TYR A 237 -2.11 -3.24 -16.71
N LYS A 238 -2.26 -4.37 -16.00
CA LYS A 238 -3.13 -5.50 -16.43
C LYS A 238 -4.54 -5.08 -16.81
N VAL A 239 -5.12 -4.14 -16.06
CA VAL A 239 -6.50 -3.70 -16.23
C VAL A 239 -6.65 -2.77 -17.43
N THR A 240 -5.60 -2.06 -17.81
CA THR A 240 -5.62 -1.02 -18.83
C THR A 240 -4.93 -1.42 -20.14
N ASN A 241 -4.22 -2.55 -20.16
CA ASN A 241 -3.41 -3.02 -21.29
C ASN A 241 -4.20 -3.15 -22.61
N GLY A 242 -5.50 -3.48 -22.56
CA GLY A 242 -6.35 -3.54 -23.75
C GLY A 242 -6.82 -2.17 -24.21
N ASP A 243 -7.47 -1.43 -23.31
CA ASP A 243 -8.09 -0.13 -23.61
C ASP A 243 -7.07 0.96 -23.98
N LEU A 244 -5.81 0.81 -23.53
CA LEU A 244 -4.73 1.78 -23.73
C LEU A 244 -3.57 1.22 -24.56
N THR A 245 -3.84 0.28 -25.48
CA THR A 245 -2.81 -0.40 -26.29
C THR A 245 -1.81 0.59 -26.92
N GLU A 246 -2.29 1.73 -27.46
CA GLU A 246 -1.44 2.76 -28.08
C GLU A 246 -0.38 3.36 -27.16
N TYR A 247 -0.62 3.38 -25.85
CA TYR A 247 0.32 3.93 -24.86
C TYR A 247 1.35 2.90 -24.41
N TYR A 248 1.00 1.61 -24.42
CA TYR A 248 1.83 0.52 -23.93
C TYR A 248 2.59 -0.22 -25.04
N ASP A 249 2.21 -0.05 -26.31
CA ASP A 249 2.91 -0.62 -27.46
C ASP A 249 4.17 0.17 -27.81
N HIS A 250 5.16 0.12 -26.92
CA HIS A 250 6.42 0.82 -27.05
C HIS A 250 7.60 -0.05 -26.59
N ASP A 251 8.73 0.01 -27.29
CA ASP A 251 9.92 -0.83 -26.98
C ASP A 251 10.36 -0.72 -25.52
N TYR A 252 10.48 0.51 -25.00
CA TYR A 252 10.75 0.77 -23.58
C TYR A 252 9.83 -0.02 -22.63
N ILE A 253 8.53 -0.09 -22.92
CA ILE A 253 7.56 -0.80 -22.07
C ILE A 253 7.79 -2.30 -22.17
N ARG A 254 8.04 -2.84 -23.37
CA ARG A 254 8.34 -4.26 -23.56
C ARG A 254 9.63 -4.67 -22.85
N GLU A 255 10.67 -3.84 -22.92
CA GLU A 255 11.95 -4.04 -22.26
C GLU A 255 11.87 -3.93 -20.73
N ASN A 256 10.96 -3.11 -20.22
CA ASN A 256 10.78 -2.87 -18.78
C ASN A 256 9.58 -3.60 -18.18
N SER A 257 9.04 -4.58 -18.90
CA SER A 257 7.93 -5.40 -18.42
C SER A 257 8.26 -6.88 -18.50
N TYR A 258 7.57 -7.65 -17.66
CA TYR A 258 7.44 -9.08 -17.84
C TYR A 258 6.32 -9.33 -18.86
N GLU A 259 5.28 -10.05 -18.47
CA GLU A 259 4.16 -10.43 -19.34
C GLU A 259 2.82 -9.94 -18.78
N ASN A 260 1.80 -9.92 -19.64
CA ASN A 260 0.40 -9.71 -19.25
C ASN A 260 0.12 -8.45 -18.43
N GLY A 261 0.79 -7.33 -18.77
CA GLY A 261 0.59 -6.05 -18.08
C GLY A 261 1.26 -5.95 -16.71
N VAL A 262 2.33 -6.72 -16.49
CA VAL A 262 3.18 -6.66 -15.30
C VAL A 262 4.52 -6.04 -15.66
N GLY A 263 4.81 -4.85 -15.13
CA GLY A 263 6.13 -4.24 -15.22
C GLY A 263 7.19 -5.02 -14.46
N LYS A 264 8.47 -4.86 -14.84
CA LYS A 264 9.60 -5.34 -14.05
C LYS A 264 9.58 -4.69 -12.66
N ILE A 265 10.23 -5.35 -11.71
CA ILE A 265 10.52 -4.70 -10.43
C ILE A 265 11.65 -3.71 -10.67
N PHE A 266 11.49 -2.50 -10.14
CA PHE A 266 12.52 -1.47 -10.09
C PHE A 266 13.00 -1.35 -8.65
N VAL A 267 14.32 -1.33 -8.46
CA VAL A 267 14.95 -1.22 -7.15
C VAL A 267 15.81 0.03 -7.08
N SER A 268 15.78 0.71 -5.94
CA SER A 268 16.66 1.83 -5.63
C SER A 268 17.29 1.66 -4.25
N HIS A 269 18.61 1.84 -4.19
CA HIS A 269 19.41 1.96 -2.96
C HIS A 269 19.72 3.43 -2.62
N GLY A 270 19.07 4.39 -3.30
CA GLY A 270 19.26 5.84 -3.12
C GLY A 270 19.81 6.58 -4.35
N ASP A 271 20.28 5.85 -5.36
CA ASP A 271 20.90 6.40 -6.58
C ASP A 271 19.97 6.44 -7.80
N GLY A 272 18.70 6.10 -7.61
CA GLY A 272 17.70 6.00 -8.65
C GLY A 272 17.22 4.57 -8.85
N PHE A 273 16.15 4.42 -9.63
CA PHE A 273 15.48 3.15 -9.84
C PHE A 273 16.05 2.41 -11.06
N VAL A 274 16.40 1.15 -10.88
CA VAL A 274 16.90 0.26 -11.94
C VAL A 274 15.99 -0.95 -12.06
N PRO A 275 15.55 -1.34 -13.27
CA PRO A 275 14.77 -2.55 -13.46
C PRO A 275 15.63 -3.79 -13.18
N VAL A 276 15.04 -4.81 -12.56
CA VAL A 276 15.70 -6.09 -12.28
C VAL A 276 14.97 -7.23 -12.99
N GLU A 277 15.72 -8.23 -13.43
CA GLU A 277 15.14 -9.45 -14.03
C GLU A 277 14.53 -10.37 -12.96
N ARG A 278 13.60 -11.23 -13.37
CA ARG A 278 12.82 -12.08 -12.45
C ARG A 278 13.67 -13.15 -11.74
N ASP A 279 14.78 -13.55 -12.35
CA ASP A 279 15.77 -14.49 -11.80
C ASP A 279 16.91 -13.80 -11.04
N ALA A 280 16.94 -12.46 -11.02
CA ALA A 280 17.93 -11.69 -10.27
C ALA A 280 17.72 -11.79 -8.75
N VAL A 281 18.76 -11.39 -8.02
CA VAL A 281 18.75 -11.24 -6.57
C VAL A 281 19.05 -9.79 -6.20
N VAL A 282 18.35 -9.30 -5.18
CA VAL A 282 18.50 -7.95 -4.66
C VAL A 282 19.20 -8.03 -3.31
N SER A 283 20.31 -7.30 -3.18
CA SER A 283 21.05 -7.22 -1.93
C SER A 283 20.38 -6.25 -0.96
N PHE A 284 20.17 -6.72 0.26
CA PHE A 284 19.74 -5.92 1.41
C PHE A 284 20.89 -5.61 2.38
N ALA A 285 22.12 -5.97 2.01
CA ALA A 285 23.29 -5.67 2.81
C ALA A 285 23.44 -4.16 3.02
N PRO A 286 23.67 -3.68 4.25
CA PRO A 286 23.82 -2.26 4.50
C PRO A 286 25.13 -1.72 3.93
N PRO A 287 25.19 -0.41 3.63
CA PRO A 287 26.47 0.28 3.54
C PRO A 287 27.18 0.18 4.91
N ASN A 288 28.47 -0.17 4.92
CA ASN A 288 29.25 -0.18 6.15
C ASN A 288 29.73 1.24 6.50
N PRO A 289 29.53 1.72 7.75
CA PRO A 289 28.95 1.02 8.91
C PRO A 289 27.41 1.07 9.00
N LYS A 290 26.81 0.08 9.70
CA LYS A 290 25.36 0.06 10.00
C LYS A 290 24.93 1.40 10.65
N PRO A 291 23.81 2.01 10.20
CA PRO A 291 23.34 3.27 10.75
C PRO A 291 22.90 3.13 12.20
N LYS A 292 23.16 4.16 13.00
CA LYS A 292 22.61 4.28 14.35
C LYS A 292 21.29 5.03 14.30
N PHE A 293 20.19 4.35 14.61
CA PHE A 293 18.86 4.95 14.63
C PHE A 293 18.51 5.47 16.03
N GLY A 294 18.10 6.74 16.11
CA GLY A 294 17.45 7.33 17.28
C GLY A 294 15.98 6.92 17.36
N HIS A 295 15.11 7.73 17.98
CA HIS A 295 13.66 7.52 17.89
C HIS A 295 13.18 7.55 16.42
N ILE A 296 12.21 6.71 16.07
CA ILE A 296 11.68 6.62 14.71
C ILE A 296 10.21 6.99 14.76
N GLU A 297 9.88 8.12 14.16
CA GLU A 297 8.51 8.60 14.06
C GLU A 297 7.73 7.73 13.05
N VAL A 298 7.03 6.68 13.50
CA VAL A 298 6.32 5.75 12.58
C VAL A 298 5.06 6.37 11.94
N VAL A 299 4.50 7.40 12.57
CA VAL A 299 3.21 8.00 12.18
C VAL A 299 3.38 9.16 11.20
N ARG A 300 4.28 10.11 11.47
CA ARG A 300 4.35 11.36 10.71
C ARG A 300 4.70 11.15 9.22
N PRO A 301 5.75 10.39 8.85
CA PRO A 301 6.12 10.21 7.44
C PRO A 301 5.00 9.58 6.61
N ILE A 302 4.21 8.67 7.18
CA ILE A 302 3.08 8.07 6.43
C ILE A 302 1.93 9.06 6.24
N LEU A 303 1.67 9.94 7.22
CA LEU A 303 0.65 10.99 7.08
C LEU A 303 1.07 12.05 6.05
N GLU A 304 2.35 12.44 6.03
CA GLU A 304 2.91 13.31 4.99
C GLU A 304 2.78 12.70 3.59
N LEU A 305 3.07 11.40 3.45
CA LEU A 305 2.91 10.69 2.18
C LEU A 305 1.44 10.63 1.75
N GLN A 306 0.51 10.40 2.68
CA GLN A 306 -0.92 10.44 2.37
C GLN A 306 -1.36 11.85 1.91
N ILE A 307 -0.84 12.93 2.51
CA ILE A 307 -1.08 14.30 2.05
C ILE A 307 -0.55 14.50 0.64
N GLU A 308 0.68 14.08 0.35
CA GLU A 308 1.27 14.18 -1.00
C GLU A 308 0.42 13.45 -2.03
N LEU A 309 -0.03 12.23 -1.72
CA LEU A 309 -0.88 11.43 -2.60
C LEU A 309 -2.24 12.10 -2.85
N VAL A 310 -2.86 12.69 -1.83
CA VAL A 310 -4.11 13.47 -1.99
C VAL A 310 -3.88 14.70 -2.88
N LEU A 311 -2.78 15.42 -2.68
CA LEU A 311 -2.43 16.61 -3.46
C LEU A 311 -2.07 16.28 -4.91
N SER A 312 -1.36 15.18 -5.16
CA SER A 312 -0.95 14.76 -6.51
C SER A 312 -2.14 14.61 -7.46
N LYS A 313 -3.24 14.01 -6.98
CA LYS A 313 -4.51 13.86 -7.70
C LYS A 313 -5.19 15.21 -8.05
N THR A 314 -4.77 16.31 -7.42
CA THR A 314 -5.36 17.66 -7.60
C THR A 314 -4.79 18.42 -8.79
N ARG A 315 -3.61 18.05 -9.26
CA ARG A 315 -2.98 18.74 -10.41
C ARG A 315 -3.73 18.51 -11.72
N ASN A 316 -4.67 17.58 -11.72
CA ASN A 316 -5.34 17.06 -12.90
C ASN A 316 -6.76 17.63 -13.11
N LEU A 317 -7.15 18.67 -12.35
CA LEU A 317 -8.52 19.22 -12.34
C LEU A 317 -8.78 20.31 -13.39
N ILE A 318 -7.86 20.55 -14.33
CA ILE A 318 -7.90 21.70 -15.26
C ILE A 318 -9.26 21.76 -15.99
N ASN A 319 -9.82 20.62 -16.35
CA ASN A 319 -11.04 20.53 -17.16
C ASN A 319 -12.34 20.53 -16.35
N LEU A 320 -12.29 20.56 -15.01
CA LEU A 320 -13.50 20.63 -14.18
C LEU A 320 -14.16 22.03 -14.20
N SER A 321 -15.48 22.05 -14.02
CA SER A 321 -16.22 23.31 -13.79
C SER A 321 -15.79 23.99 -12.48
N LEU A 322 -16.04 25.30 -12.35
CA LEU A 322 -15.69 26.05 -11.14
C LEU A 322 -16.35 25.49 -9.87
N SER A 323 -17.60 25.02 -9.96
CA SER A 323 -18.29 24.40 -8.81
C SER A 323 -17.61 23.10 -8.40
N GLN A 324 -17.33 22.21 -9.36
CA GLN A 324 -16.66 20.94 -9.09
C GLN A 324 -15.26 21.15 -8.50
N LYS A 325 -14.50 22.13 -9.02
CA LYS A 325 -13.19 22.51 -8.45
C LYS A 325 -13.32 22.93 -6.98
N ARG A 326 -14.33 23.74 -6.64
CA ARG A 326 -14.57 24.17 -5.25
C ARG A 326 -14.92 23.00 -4.33
N ASP A 327 -15.79 22.09 -4.78
CA ASP A 327 -16.20 20.92 -4.00
C ASP A 327 -15.03 19.96 -3.76
N GLU A 328 -14.22 19.72 -4.78
CA GLU A 328 -13.00 18.90 -4.70
C GLU A 328 -11.96 19.54 -3.75
N MET A 329 -11.72 20.85 -3.88
CA MET A 329 -10.83 21.59 -2.97
C MET A 329 -11.32 21.54 -1.52
N LYS A 330 -12.63 21.70 -1.28
CA LYS A 330 -13.22 21.63 0.06
C LYS A 330 -13.04 20.23 0.67
N SER A 331 -13.34 19.18 -0.10
CA SER A 331 -13.21 17.80 0.34
C SER A 331 -11.75 17.45 0.66
N LYS A 332 -10.81 17.86 -0.19
CA LYS A 332 -9.37 17.67 0.04
C LYS A 332 -8.87 18.44 1.25
N LYS A 333 -9.27 19.70 1.40
CA LYS A 333 -8.92 20.52 2.56
C LYS A 333 -9.35 19.84 3.85
N MET A 334 -10.56 19.29 3.91
CA MET A 334 -11.03 18.52 5.07
C MET A 334 -10.15 17.29 5.37
N ILE A 335 -9.76 16.54 4.33
CA ILE A 335 -8.86 15.38 4.48
C ILE A 335 -7.49 15.82 5.02
N ILE A 336 -6.90 16.85 4.43
CA ILE A 336 -5.58 17.36 4.81
C ILE A 336 -5.60 17.94 6.21
N ASP A 337 -6.60 18.78 6.54
CA ASP A 337 -6.74 19.38 7.87
C ASP A 337 -6.89 18.28 8.94
N SER A 338 -7.61 17.19 8.63
CA SER A 338 -7.69 16.01 9.51
C SER A 338 -6.34 15.30 9.69
N LEU A 339 -5.59 15.04 8.62
CA LEU A 339 -4.27 14.40 8.71
C LEU A 339 -3.27 15.27 9.48
N VAL A 340 -3.32 16.59 9.27
CA VAL A 340 -2.50 17.56 10.01
C VAL A 340 -2.84 17.56 11.49
N GLU A 341 -4.12 17.45 11.84
CA GLU A 341 -4.51 17.34 13.25
C GLU A 341 -4.04 16.03 13.87
N THR A 342 -4.17 14.90 13.15
CA THR A 342 -3.61 13.62 13.60
C THR A 342 -2.10 13.72 13.83
N MET A 343 -1.33 14.37 12.94
CA MET A 343 0.11 14.58 13.14
C MET A 343 0.42 15.37 14.43
N LYS A 344 -0.42 16.34 14.82
CA LYS A 344 -0.22 17.09 16.07
C LYS A 344 -0.48 16.26 17.31
N GLN A 345 -1.39 15.29 17.23
CA GLN A 345 -1.71 14.39 18.34
C GLN A 345 -0.57 13.40 18.61
N TYR A 346 0.07 12.88 17.55
CA TYR A 346 1.19 11.93 17.65
C TYR A 346 2.56 12.63 17.69
N ARG A 347 2.71 13.69 18.48
CA ARG A 347 4.02 14.32 18.77
C ARG A 347 4.85 13.37 19.65
N TYR A 348 5.60 12.46 19.03
CA TYR A 348 6.63 11.65 19.68
C TYR A 348 8.00 12.01 19.13
#